data_AF-A0A316TC66-F1
#
_entry.id   AF-A0A316TC66-F1
#
_cell.length_a   1.000
_cell.length_b   1.000
_cell.length_c   1.000
_cell.angle_alpha   90.00
_cell.angle_beta   90.00
_cell.angle_gamma   90.00
#
_symmetry.space_group_name_H-M   'P 1'
#
loop_
_entity.id
_entity.type
_entity.pdbx_description
1 polymer ?
#
loop_
_entity_poly.entity_id
_entity_poly.type
_entity_poly.pdbx_seq_one_letter_code
_entity_poly.pdbx_strand_id
1 'polypeptide(L)'
;MSERVLRRLAAFVLTLLALGGATVGGLSAAASADSSGSSASLVAPYVPPGDTIVLVQGDAANGFEIKHYDGTWQFPPTDSETMAECEEYDREVRQFRCKVSNRTWFRALEGFKETTRYYRSLP
;
A
#
# COMPACT_ATOMS: atom_id res chain seq x y z
N MET A 1 -2.91 -37.47 26.18
CA MET A 1 -2.83 -36.00 26.10
C MET A 1 -1.83 -35.55 27.16
N SER A 2 -0.70 -34.94 26.76
CA SER A 2 0.50 -34.80 27.62
C SER A 2 0.32 -33.70 28.68
N GLU A 3 0.84 -33.90 29.90
CA GLU A 3 0.86 -32.90 30.99
C GLU A 3 1.42 -31.53 30.57
N ARG A 4 2.27 -31.51 29.55
CA ARG A 4 2.83 -30.28 28.96
C ARG A 4 1.78 -29.44 28.23
N VAL A 5 0.72 -30.05 27.71
CA VAL A 5 -0.40 -29.39 27.05
C VAL A 5 -1.35 -28.79 28.08
N LEU A 6 -1.61 -29.48 29.19
CA LEU A 6 -2.42 -28.94 30.30
C LEU A 6 -1.77 -27.71 30.95
N ARG A 7 -0.46 -27.72 31.18
CA ARG A 7 0.26 -26.56 31.75
C ARG A 7 0.23 -25.33 30.84
N ARG A 8 0.30 -25.52 29.52
CA ARG A 8 0.26 -24.42 28.54
C ARG A 8 -1.14 -23.83 28.38
N LEU A 9 -2.18 -24.66 28.46
CA LEU A 9 -3.57 -24.20 28.43
C LEU A 9 -3.98 -23.48 29.73
N ALA A 10 -3.53 -23.96 30.89
CA ALA A 10 -3.79 -23.31 32.18
C ALA A 10 -3.17 -21.90 32.26
N ALA A 11 -1.96 -21.72 31.73
CA ALA A 11 -1.28 -20.41 31.69
C ALA A 11 -1.98 -19.40 30.75
N PHE A 12 -2.59 -19.87 29.66
CA PHE A 12 -3.31 -19.04 28.70
C PHE A 12 -4.71 -18.61 29.21
N VAL A 13 -5.37 -19.49 29.98
CA VAL A 13 -6.67 -19.17 30.62
C VAL A 13 -6.50 -18.21 31.80
N LEU A 14 -5.39 -18.30 32.56
CA LEU A 14 -5.08 -17.38 33.66
C LEU A 14 -4.66 -15.97 33.18
N THR A 15 -4.10 -15.84 31.98
CA THR A 15 -3.76 -14.52 31.39
C THR A 15 -4.97 -13.82 30.77
N LEU A 16 -5.95 -14.57 30.24
CA LEU A 16 -7.19 -14.00 29.70
C LEU A 16 -8.18 -13.56 30.79
N LEU A 17 -8.10 -14.13 32.00
CA LEU A 17 -8.97 -13.73 33.12
C LEU A 17 -8.49 -12.45 33.85
N ALA A 18 -7.26 -12.00 33.61
CA ALA A 18 -6.64 -10.86 34.31
C ALA A 18 -6.82 -9.50 33.59
N LEU A 19 -7.38 -9.47 32.38
CA LEU A 19 -7.71 -8.21 31.67
C LEU A 19 -9.22 -7.93 31.56
N GLY A 20 -10.07 -8.81 32.11
CA GLY A 20 -11.52 -8.78 31.88
C GLY A 20 -12.42 -8.36 33.05
N GLY A 21 -11.88 -7.87 34.17
CA GLY A 21 -12.70 -7.70 35.39
C GLY A 21 -12.34 -6.51 36.27
N ALA A 22 -12.93 -5.35 35.98
CA ALA A 22 -13.32 -4.25 36.88
C ALA A 22 -13.55 -3.02 35.98
N THR A 23 -14.74 -2.44 35.80
CA THR A 23 -15.55 -1.79 36.83
C THR A 23 -17.01 -1.64 36.37
N VAL A 24 -17.96 -2.30 37.06
CA VAL A 24 -19.35 -1.83 37.10
C VAL A 24 -19.43 -0.93 38.33
N GLY A 25 -19.50 0.38 38.11
CA GLY A 25 -19.54 1.37 39.18
C GLY A 25 -20.22 2.65 38.73
N GLY A 26 -21.45 2.85 39.20
CA GLY A 26 -21.99 4.15 39.59
C GLY A 26 -22.25 5.19 38.51
N LEU A 27 -23.50 5.30 38.09
CA LEU A 27 -24.07 6.51 37.50
C LEU A 27 -24.17 7.60 38.58
N SER A 28 -23.48 8.74 38.41
CA SER A 28 -23.80 10.02 39.05
C SER A 28 -23.12 11.17 38.29
N ALA A 29 -23.92 12.13 37.84
CA ALA A 29 -23.50 13.29 37.06
C ALA A 29 -22.84 14.35 37.94
N ALA A 30 -21.73 14.92 37.47
CA ALA A 30 -21.28 16.26 37.82
C ALA A 30 -20.56 16.86 36.60
N ALA A 31 -21.24 17.78 35.91
CA ALA A 31 -20.66 18.58 34.85
C ALA A 31 -19.79 19.68 35.48
N SER A 32 -18.49 19.42 35.60
CA SER A 32 -17.49 20.48 35.67
C SER A 32 -16.98 20.72 34.24
N ALA A 33 -17.46 21.80 33.62
CA ALA A 33 -16.96 22.29 32.35
C ALA A 33 -15.51 22.75 32.56
N ASP A 34 -14.59 21.80 32.41
CA ASP A 34 -13.18 22.11 32.24
C ASP A 34 -13.04 22.57 30.79
N SER A 35 -13.05 23.89 30.59
CA SER A 35 -12.67 24.54 29.34
C SER A 35 -11.15 24.47 29.15
N SER A 36 -10.58 23.30 29.37
CA SER A 36 -9.30 22.90 28.83
C SER A 36 -9.58 22.60 27.37
N GLY A 37 -9.50 23.64 26.54
CA GLY A 37 -9.64 23.52 25.10
C GLY A 37 -8.71 22.42 24.62
N SER A 38 -9.28 21.24 24.32
CA SER A 38 -8.67 20.25 23.47
C SER A 38 -8.32 20.98 22.20
N SER A 39 -7.07 21.41 22.13
CA SER A 39 -6.44 21.76 20.87
C SER A 39 -6.54 20.45 20.11
N ALA A 40 -7.55 20.32 19.25
CA ALA A 40 -7.53 19.29 18.24
C ALA A 40 -6.16 19.46 17.60
N SER A 41 -5.26 18.51 17.86
CA SER A 41 -3.98 18.45 17.19
C SER A 41 -4.36 18.36 15.72
N LEU A 42 -4.29 19.49 15.02
CA LEU A 42 -4.52 19.55 13.59
C LEU A 42 -3.39 18.72 13.00
N VAL A 43 -3.66 17.43 12.81
CA VAL A 43 -2.76 16.55 12.06
C VAL A 43 -2.62 17.22 10.71
N ALA A 44 -1.40 17.65 10.38
CA ALA A 44 -1.13 18.26 9.10
C ALA A 44 -1.66 17.31 8.01
N PRO A 45 -2.33 17.85 6.97
CA PRO A 45 -2.80 17.00 5.88
C PRO A 45 -1.61 16.24 5.29
N TYR A 46 -1.80 14.96 5.00
CA TYR A 46 -0.79 14.16 4.35
C TYR A 46 -0.44 14.77 2.98
N VAL A 47 0.85 14.97 2.75
CA VAL A 47 1.40 15.37 1.45
C VAL A 47 2.15 14.17 0.89
N PRO A 48 1.72 13.60 -0.25
CA PRO A 48 2.44 12.53 -0.91
C PRO A 48 3.88 12.94 -1.26
N PRO A 49 4.84 11.99 -1.21
CA PRO A 49 6.15 12.17 -1.84
C PRO A 49 6.02 12.63 -3.31
N GLY A 50 6.96 13.45 -3.78
CA GLY A 50 6.90 14.02 -5.14
C GLY A 50 6.85 12.97 -6.25
N ASP A 51 7.53 11.84 -6.05
CA ASP A 51 7.58 10.68 -6.94
C ASP A 51 6.35 9.74 -6.81
N THR A 52 5.31 10.14 -6.08
CA THR A 52 4.07 9.38 -6.03
C THR A 52 3.40 9.38 -7.40
N ILE A 53 3.15 8.21 -7.99
CA ILE A 53 2.41 8.08 -9.25
C ILE A 53 0.93 8.43 -9.00
N VAL A 54 0.42 9.42 -9.72
CA VAL A 54 -0.98 9.89 -9.61
C VAL A 54 -1.83 9.55 -10.84
N LEU A 55 -1.21 9.25 -11.97
CA LEU A 55 -1.89 8.88 -13.19
C LEU A 55 -0.98 8.01 -14.07
N VAL A 56 -1.54 6.90 -14.56
CA VAL A 56 -0.95 6.12 -15.65
C VAL A 56 -1.94 6.10 -16.81
N GLN A 57 -1.45 6.33 -18.03
CA GLN A 57 -2.23 6.29 -19.27
C GLN A 57 -1.49 5.49 -20.35
N GLY A 58 -2.19 5.20 -21.45
CA GLY A 58 -1.64 4.46 -22.57
C GLY A 58 -1.64 2.95 -22.37
N ASP A 59 -0.79 2.26 -23.12
CA ASP A 59 -0.63 0.81 -23.10
C ASP A 59 0.77 0.40 -23.59
N ALA A 60 1.10 -0.88 -23.48
CA ALA A 60 2.44 -1.36 -23.83
C ALA A 60 2.75 -1.22 -25.34
N ALA A 61 1.74 -1.28 -26.22
CA ALA A 61 1.95 -1.21 -27.66
C ALA A 61 2.16 0.23 -28.15
N ASN A 62 1.45 1.19 -27.56
CA ASN A 62 1.44 2.60 -27.97
C ASN A 62 2.30 3.50 -27.07
N GLY A 63 2.78 2.97 -25.95
CA GLY A 63 3.54 3.71 -24.94
C GLY A 63 2.68 4.03 -23.72
N PHE A 64 3.30 3.96 -22.55
CA PHE A 64 2.69 4.41 -21.30
C PHE A 64 3.11 5.86 -21.00
N GLU A 65 2.25 6.58 -20.30
CA GLU A 65 2.55 7.89 -19.72
C GLU A 65 2.32 7.82 -18.21
N ILE A 66 3.30 8.27 -17.42
CA ILE A 66 3.26 8.22 -15.95
C ILE A 66 3.39 9.64 -15.41
N LYS A 67 2.36 10.13 -14.74
CA LYS A 67 2.39 11.43 -14.04
C LYS A 67 2.69 11.23 -12.55
N HIS A 68 3.60 12.03 -12.03
CA HIS A 68 3.95 12.06 -10.62
C HIS A 68 3.29 13.24 -9.89
N TYR A 69 3.26 13.18 -8.56
CA TYR A 69 2.62 14.17 -7.70
C TYR A 69 3.31 15.55 -7.80
N ASP A 70 4.62 15.58 -8.00
CA ASP A 70 5.39 16.81 -8.25
C ASP A 70 5.10 17.46 -9.63
N GLY A 71 4.26 16.83 -10.46
CA GLY A 71 3.87 17.31 -11.78
C GLY A 71 4.74 16.81 -12.91
N THR A 72 5.81 16.05 -12.63
CA THR A 72 6.68 15.48 -13.66
C THR A 72 6.00 14.33 -14.41
N TRP A 73 6.44 14.12 -15.65
CA TRP A 73 5.97 13.04 -16.51
C TRP A 73 7.14 12.14 -16.90
N GLN A 74 6.88 10.83 -16.94
CA GLN A 74 7.78 9.84 -17.51
C GLN A 74 7.08 9.13 -18.67
N PHE A 75 7.83 8.89 -19.73
CA PHE A 75 7.37 8.26 -20.97
C PHE A 75 8.25 7.05 -21.27
N PRO A 76 7.94 5.90 -20.68
CA PRO A 76 8.73 4.70 -20.90
C PRO A 76 8.64 4.21 -22.35
N PRO A 77 9.65 3.46 -22.84
CA PRO A 77 9.61 2.87 -24.17
C PRO A 77 8.45 1.89 -24.34
N THR A 78 8.05 1.70 -25.59
CA THR A 78 7.03 0.71 -25.99
C THR A 78 7.53 -0.73 -25.81
N ASP A 79 6.61 -1.69 -25.83
CA ASP A 79 6.94 -3.12 -25.83
C ASP A 79 7.82 -3.45 -27.04
N SER A 80 7.54 -2.91 -28.23
CA SER A 80 8.37 -3.13 -29.40
C SER A 80 9.81 -2.64 -29.24
N GLU A 81 10.01 -1.46 -28.65
CA GLU A 81 11.35 -0.91 -28.41
C GLU A 81 12.09 -1.74 -27.37
N THR A 82 11.44 -2.05 -26.24
CA THR A 82 12.06 -2.87 -25.19
C THR A 82 12.35 -4.30 -25.64
N MET A 83 11.51 -4.89 -26.51
CA MET A 83 11.76 -6.22 -27.06
C MET A 83 12.93 -6.22 -28.05
N ALA A 84 13.07 -5.16 -28.86
CA ALA A 84 14.22 -4.98 -29.74
C ALA A 84 15.53 -4.88 -28.93
N GLU A 85 15.56 -4.05 -27.89
CA GLU A 85 16.70 -3.94 -26.97
C GLU A 85 17.04 -5.29 -26.31
N CYS A 86 16.03 -6.07 -25.94
CA CYS A 86 16.24 -7.39 -25.35
C CYS A 86 16.88 -8.40 -26.34
N GLU A 87 16.74 -8.21 -27.65
CA GLU A 87 17.29 -9.11 -28.66
C GLU A 87 18.76 -8.84 -28.95
N GLU A 88 19.29 -7.69 -28.52
CA GLU A 88 20.71 -7.34 -28.65
C GLU A 88 21.63 -8.10 -27.68
N TYR A 89 21.09 -8.71 -26.61
CA TYR A 89 21.94 -9.45 -25.68
C TYR A 89 22.52 -10.73 -26.31
N ASP A 90 23.84 -10.92 -26.23
CA ASP A 90 24.51 -12.10 -26.83
C ASP A 90 24.20 -13.45 -26.17
N ARG A 91 23.56 -13.44 -24.98
CA ARG A 91 23.30 -14.68 -24.23
C ARG A 91 21.81 -14.88 -24.08
N GLU A 92 21.32 -16.06 -24.46
CA GLU A 92 19.91 -16.43 -24.36
C GLU A 92 19.33 -16.18 -22.96
N VAL A 93 20.07 -16.53 -21.90
CA VAL A 93 19.62 -16.29 -20.51
C VAL A 93 19.44 -14.80 -20.21
N ARG A 94 20.26 -13.92 -20.80
CA ARG A 94 20.12 -12.46 -20.65
C ARG A 94 18.91 -11.95 -21.42
N GLN A 95 18.72 -12.40 -22.67
CA GLN A 95 17.53 -12.08 -23.46
C GLN A 95 16.24 -12.49 -22.74
N PHE A 96 16.17 -13.73 -22.24
CA PHE A 96 14.99 -14.23 -21.52
C PHE A 96 14.69 -13.41 -20.27
N ARG A 97 15.72 -13.09 -19.46
CA ARG A 97 15.55 -12.24 -18.26
C ARG A 97 15.05 -10.85 -18.62
N CYS A 98 15.61 -10.24 -19.67
CA CYS A 98 15.16 -8.94 -20.17
C CYS A 98 13.67 -8.99 -20.57
N LYS A 99 13.29 -9.95 -21.41
CA LYS A 99 11.90 -10.12 -21.89
C LYS A 99 10.92 -10.34 -20.74
N VAL A 100 11.26 -11.18 -19.77
CA VAL A 100 10.41 -11.43 -18.58
C VAL A 100 10.31 -10.20 -17.68
N SER A 101 11.40 -9.47 -17.48
CA SER A 101 11.42 -8.25 -16.69
C SER A 101 10.50 -7.19 -17.30
N ASN A 102 10.65 -6.89 -18.59
CA ASN A 102 9.83 -5.91 -19.29
C ASN A 102 8.35 -6.30 -19.30
N ARG A 103 8.01 -7.56 -19.59
CA ARG A 103 6.62 -8.05 -19.54
C ARG A 103 6.00 -7.93 -18.15
N THR A 104 6.76 -8.22 -17.09
CA THR A 104 6.31 -8.07 -15.71
C THR A 104 6.03 -6.59 -15.40
N TRP A 105 6.95 -5.72 -15.82
CA TRP A 105 6.84 -4.29 -15.59
C TRP A 105 5.64 -3.66 -16.33
N PHE A 106 5.41 -3.98 -17.61
CA PHE A 106 4.23 -3.51 -18.35
C PHE A 106 2.91 -4.00 -17.74
N ARG A 107 2.86 -5.26 -17.27
CA ARG A 107 1.67 -5.77 -16.55
C ARG A 107 1.40 -5.02 -15.26
N ALA A 108 2.46 -4.63 -14.54
CA ALA A 108 2.32 -3.83 -13.33
C ALA A 108 1.77 -2.43 -13.66
N LEU A 109 2.24 -1.80 -14.74
CA LEU A 109 1.70 -0.51 -15.20
C LEU A 109 0.23 -0.58 -15.58
N GLU A 110 -0.21 -1.65 -16.25
CA GLU A 110 -1.63 -1.85 -16.56
C GLU A 110 -2.47 -1.95 -15.28
N GLY A 111 -1.97 -2.63 -14.25
CA GLY A 111 -2.61 -2.68 -12.93
C GLY A 111 -2.65 -1.31 -12.22
N PHE A 112 -1.57 -0.53 -12.30
CA PHE A 112 -1.54 0.84 -11.77
C PHE A 112 -2.47 1.78 -12.53
N LYS A 113 -2.62 1.62 -13.85
CA LYS A 113 -3.59 2.35 -14.66
C LYS A 113 -5.02 2.13 -14.16
N GLU A 114 -5.39 0.87 -13.89
CA GLU A 114 -6.68 0.57 -13.30
C GLU A 114 -6.85 1.16 -11.89
N THR A 115 -5.80 1.07 -11.07
CA THR A 115 -5.81 1.61 -9.71
C THR A 115 -6.00 3.14 -9.72
N THR A 116 -5.23 3.86 -10.53
CA THR A 116 -5.35 5.33 -10.64
C THR A 116 -6.69 5.75 -11.25
N ARG A 117 -7.22 4.99 -12.21
CA ARG A 117 -8.58 5.18 -12.73
C ARG A 117 -9.63 5.06 -11.63
N TYR A 118 -9.55 4.02 -10.80
CA TYR A 118 -10.46 3.82 -9.67
C TYR A 118 -10.43 5.02 -8.72
N TYR A 119 -9.27 5.42 -8.21
CA TYR A 119 -9.18 6.53 -7.25
C TYR A 119 -9.65 7.87 -7.84
N ARG A 120 -9.41 8.12 -9.13
CA ARG A 120 -9.89 9.33 -9.82
C ARG A 120 -11.40 9.33 -10.09
N SER A 121 -12.05 8.18 -9.98
CA SER A 121 -13.51 8.04 -10.12
C SER A 121 -14.26 8.25 -8.81
N LEU A 122 -13.55 8.31 -7.68
CA LEU A 122 -14.16 8.55 -6.37
C LEU A 122 -14.63 10.02 -6.27
N PRO A 123 -15.79 10.24 -5.61
CA PRO A 123 -16.37 11.57 -5.40
C PRO A 123 -15.59 12.44 -4.40
#